data_AF-A0A1F2SWA6-F1
#
_entry.id   AF-A0A1F2SWA6-F1
#
_cell.length_a   1.000
_cell.length_b   1.000
_cell.length_c   1.000
_cell.angle_alpha   90.00
_cell.angle_beta   90.00
_cell.angle_gamma   90.00
#
_symmetry.space_group_name_H-M   'P 1'
#
loop_
_entity.id
_entity.type
_entity.pdbx_description
1 polymer ?
#
loop_
_entity_poly.entity_id
_entity_poly.type
_entity_poly.pdbx_seq_one_letter_code
_entity_poly.pdbx_strand_id
1 'polypeptide(L)'
;MSALAVAAGAVAVFAAGAHAQGPPAPVLNALQVRDLVENADPAAHARLEMHFATLANQYVIEAARQAAVRAALAGNPNRRMGPDSHAARLARNNARTAATLRQLAAHHARLAGGHASRPPIDAERFEDGDGATQPTPGELTALTAGRRPRYERRTVRQYFLTLARTYDAGVQTHRAMASAYRGMANHRGGNNLPHCERLIRELSDAAQQARAAATAYE
;
A
#
# COMPACT_ATOMS: atom_id res chain seq x y z
N MET A 1 -19.65 -66.94 -25.38
CA MET A 1 -20.25 -65.76 -26.04
C MET A 1 -20.67 -64.78 -24.94
N SER A 2 -20.40 -63.50 -25.18
CA SER A 2 -20.19 -62.38 -24.26
C SER A 2 -21.10 -62.24 -23.02
N ALA A 3 -20.48 -62.06 -21.86
CA ALA A 3 -21.10 -61.49 -20.66
C ALA A 3 -21.04 -59.96 -20.74
N LEU A 4 -22.18 -59.28 -20.71
CA LEU A 4 -22.27 -57.82 -20.66
C LEU A 4 -22.60 -57.39 -19.22
N ALA A 5 -21.64 -56.76 -18.56
CA ALA A 5 -21.80 -56.08 -17.29
C ALA A 5 -22.34 -54.66 -17.53
N VAL A 6 -23.36 -54.24 -16.78
CA VAL A 6 -23.75 -52.81 -16.70
C VAL A 6 -23.64 -52.40 -15.23
N ALA A 7 -22.64 -51.54 -14.99
CA ALA A 7 -22.26 -51.02 -13.69
C ALA A 7 -23.26 -49.97 -13.19
N ALA A 8 -23.62 -50.07 -11.91
CA ALA A 8 -24.36 -49.05 -11.18
C ALA A 8 -23.45 -47.83 -10.95
N GLY A 9 -23.79 -46.69 -11.56
CA GLY A 9 -23.10 -45.43 -11.35
C GLY A 9 -23.49 -44.80 -10.01
N ALA A 10 -22.58 -44.84 -9.04
CA ALA A 10 -22.66 -44.04 -7.82
C ALA A 10 -22.37 -42.57 -8.17
N VAL A 11 -23.37 -41.71 -8.00
CA VAL A 11 -23.17 -40.25 -8.07
C VAL A 11 -22.56 -39.80 -6.74
N ALA A 12 -21.25 -39.60 -6.75
CA ALA A 12 -20.54 -38.96 -5.64
C ALA A 12 -20.92 -37.48 -5.61
N VAL A 13 -21.75 -37.09 -4.64
CA VAL A 13 -22.00 -35.70 -4.28
C VAL A 13 -20.73 -35.17 -3.63
N PHE A 14 -19.93 -34.42 -4.39
CA PHE A 14 -18.84 -33.64 -3.83
C PHE A 14 -19.44 -32.53 -2.97
N ALA A 15 -19.42 -32.74 -1.66
CA ALA A 15 -19.57 -31.67 -0.69
C ALA A 15 -18.40 -30.70 -0.87
N ALA A 16 -18.60 -29.67 -1.69
CA ALA A 16 -17.75 -28.51 -1.69
C ALA A 16 -17.88 -27.86 -0.30
N GLY A 17 -16.90 -28.10 0.55
CA GLY A 17 -16.72 -27.34 1.77
C GLY A 17 -16.64 -25.87 1.40
N ALA A 18 -17.73 -25.15 1.61
CA ALA A 18 -17.71 -23.70 1.68
C ALA A 18 -16.82 -23.35 2.88
N HIS A 19 -15.53 -23.17 2.63
CA HIS A 19 -14.68 -22.45 3.56
C HIS A 19 -15.33 -21.07 3.72
N ALA A 20 -15.93 -20.83 4.87
CA ALA A 20 -16.27 -19.50 5.31
C ALA A 20 -14.99 -18.67 5.12
N GLN A 21 -15.00 -17.79 4.12
CA GLN A 21 -13.97 -16.78 3.99
C GLN A 21 -14.10 -15.96 5.25
N GLY A 22 -13.23 -16.22 6.23
CA GLY A 22 -13.06 -15.34 7.37
C GLY A 22 -12.94 -13.91 6.84
N PRO A 23 -13.41 -12.90 7.59
CA PRO A 23 -13.29 -11.52 7.16
C PRO A 23 -11.87 -11.29 6.64
N PRO A 24 -11.70 -10.69 5.44
CA PRO A 24 -10.39 -10.54 4.83
C PRO A 24 -9.45 -9.99 5.90
N ALA A 25 -8.33 -10.70 6.13
CA ALA A 25 -7.39 -10.32 7.16
C ALA A 25 -7.09 -8.81 6.96
N PRO A 26 -7.28 -7.97 7.99
CA PRO A 26 -7.13 -6.54 7.82
C PRO A 26 -5.73 -6.28 7.27
N VAL A 27 -5.65 -5.49 6.20
CA VAL A 27 -4.37 -5.05 5.64
C VAL A 27 -3.65 -4.33 6.76
N LEU A 28 -2.56 -4.94 7.25
CA LEU A 28 -1.70 -4.38 8.28
C LEU A 28 -1.36 -2.92 7.99
N ASN A 29 -1.32 -2.10 9.03
CA ASN A 29 -0.84 -0.74 8.90
C ASN A 29 0.70 -0.71 8.84
N ALA A 30 1.27 0.41 8.39
CA ALA A 30 2.71 0.53 8.17
C ALA A 30 3.56 0.25 9.43
N LEU A 31 3.05 0.52 10.64
CA LEU A 31 3.76 0.23 11.89
C LEU A 31 3.77 -1.28 12.20
N GLN A 32 2.64 -1.95 11.98
CA GLN A 32 2.53 -3.39 12.16
C GLN A 32 3.42 -4.17 11.18
N VAL A 33 3.53 -3.70 9.92
CA VAL A 33 4.43 -4.33 8.94
C VAL A 33 5.88 -4.26 9.44
N ARG A 34 6.34 -3.07 9.82
CA ARG A 34 7.71 -2.86 10.31
C ARG A 34 8.02 -3.70 11.55
N ASP A 35 7.09 -3.74 12.50
CA ASP A 35 7.24 -4.52 13.73
C ASP A 35 7.37 -6.03 13.44
N LEU A 36 6.54 -6.56 12.53
CA LEU A 36 6.61 -7.96 12.14
C LEU A 36 7.87 -8.30 11.34
N VAL A 37 8.41 -7.36 10.55
CA VAL A 37 9.67 -7.54 9.82
C VAL A 37 10.86 -7.54 10.78
N GLU A 38 10.84 -6.66 11.80
CA GLU A 38 11.92 -6.57 12.80
C GLU A 38 11.92 -7.77 13.77
N ASN A 39 10.74 -8.22 14.20
CA ASN A 39 10.55 -9.29 15.17
C ASN A 39 10.16 -10.62 14.52
N ALA A 40 10.70 -10.89 13.33
CA ALA A 40 10.14 -11.92 12.46
C ALA A 40 10.36 -13.35 12.98
N ASP A 41 9.28 -13.95 13.48
CA ASP A 41 9.15 -15.38 13.71
C ASP A 41 8.31 -16.04 12.58
N PRO A 42 8.18 -17.37 12.54
CA PRO A 42 7.37 -18.04 11.52
C PRO A 42 5.91 -17.55 11.42
N ALA A 43 5.30 -17.16 12.54
CA ALA A 43 3.93 -16.65 12.57
C ALA A 43 3.84 -15.21 12.04
N ALA A 44 4.85 -14.38 12.33
CA ALA A 44 5.01 -13.04 11.78
C ALA A 44 5.16 -13.09 10.25
N HIS A 45 5.98 -14.01 9.75
CA HIS A 45 6.11 -14.23 8.31
C HIS A 45 4.81 -14.69 7.64
N ALA A 46 4.02 -15.56 8.27
CA ALA A 46 2.71 -15.94 7.74
C ALA A 46 1.73 -14.74 7.68
N ARG A 47 1.79 -13.81 8.64
CA ARG A 47 1.00 -12.57 8.62
C ARG A 47 1.46 -11.62 7.51
N LEU A 48 2.77 -11.46 7.34
CA LEU A 48 3.36 -10.66 6.27
C LEU A 48 3.02 -11.22 4.88
N GLU A 49 3.05 -12.55 4.72
CA GLU A 49 2.58 -13.23 3.49
C GLU A 49 1.15 -12.81 3.15
N MET A 50 0.20 -12.99 4.09
CA MET A 50 -1.20 -12.64 3.88
C MET A 50 -1.39 -11.16 3.56
N HIS A 51 -0.65 -10.28 4.25
CA HIS A 51 -0.67 -8.84 4.02
C HIS A 51 -0.22 -8.51 2.59
N PHE A 52 0.96 -8.94 2.17
CA PHE A 52 1.49 -8.60 0.85
C PHE A 52 0.71 -9.26 -0.29
N ALA A 53 0.16 -10.47 -0.08
CA ALA A 53 -0.75 -11.10 -1.04
C ALA A 53 -2.04 -10.28 -1.23
N THR A 54 -2.61 -9.78 -0.12
CA THR A 54 -3.79 -8.92 -0.16
C THR A 54 -3.48 -7.60 -0.85
N LEU A 55 -2.37 -6.96 -0.51
CA LEU A 55 -1.94 -5.69 -1.11
C LEU A 55 -1.67 -5.87 -2.62
N ALA A 56 -1.06 -6.97 -3.03
CA ALA A 56 -0.86 -7.28 -4.45
C ALA A 56 -2.19 -7.34 -5.22
N ASN A 57 -3.21 -7.98 -4.65
CA ASN A 57 -4.54 -8.06 -5.28
C ASN A 57 -5.19 -6.68 -5.42
N GLN A 58 -5.02 -5.79 -4.43
CA GLN A 58 -5.50 -4.41 -4.53
C GLN A 58 -4.82 -3.66 -5.68
N TYR A 59 -3.50 -3.77 -5.82
CA TYR A 59 -2.78 -3.14 -6.93
C TYR A 59 -3.15 -3.73 -8.30
N VAL A 60 -3.54 -5.00 -8.39
CA VAL A 60 -4.11 -5.58 -9.63
C VAL A 60 -5.45 -4.94 -9.99
N ILE A 61 -6.33 -4.79 -9.01
CA ILE A 61 -7.63 -4.12 -9.21
C ILE A 61 -7.42 -2.68 -9.68
N GLU A 62 -6.50 -1.95 -9.04
CA GLU A 62 -6.17 -0.59 -9.45
C GLU A 62 -5.53 -0.54 -10.85
N ALA A 63 -4.65 -1.47 -11.20
CA ALA A 63 -4.11 -1.56 -12.56
C ALA A 63 -5.22 -1.76 -13.61
N ALA A 64 -6.18 -2.64 -13.32
CA ALA A 64 -7.33 -2.89 -14.19
C ALA A 64 -8.24 -1.66 -14.32
N ARG A 65 -8.49 -0.95 -13.22
CA ARG A 65 -9.23 0.32 -13.21
C ARG A 65 -8.56 1.37 -14.11
N GLN A 66 -7.24 1.54 -14.01
CA GLN A 66 -6.51 2.50 -14.86
C GLN A 66 -6.51 2.08 -16.34
N ALA A 67 -6.44 0.78 -16.63
CA ALA A 67 -6.59 0.28 -17.99
C ALA A 67 -8.00 0.55 -18.57
N ALA A 68 -9.05 0.40 -17.76
CA ALA A 68 -10.42 0.71 -18.14
C ALA A 68 -10.62 2.21 -18.42
N VAL A 69 -10.05 3.09 -17.58
CA VAL A 69 -10.05 4.56 -17.83
C VAL A 69 -9.41 4.88 -19.17
N ARG A 70 -8.27 4.26 -19.48
CA ARG A 70 -7.61 4.44 -20.78
C ARG A 70 -8.51 3.97 -21.93
N ALA A 71 -9.14 2.80 -21.81
CA ALA A 71 -10.01 2.26 -22.85
C ALA A 71 -11.22 3.18 -23.11
N ALA A 72 -11.86 3.68 -22.05
CA ALA A 72 -12.98 4.61 -22.16
C ALA A 72 -12.60 5.91 -22.89
N LEU A 73 -11.38 6.42 -22.66
CA LEU A 73 -10.90 7.64 -23.30
C LEU A 73 -10.39 7.41 -24.73
N ALA A 74 -9.84 6.23 -25.03
CA ALA A 74 -9.42 5.87 -26.38
C ALA A 74 -10.58 5.78 -27.38
N GLY A 75 -11.78 5.43 -26.91
CA GLY A 75 -13.02 5.43 -27.71
C GLY A 75 -13.55 6.82 -28.04
N ASN A 76 -13.01 7.89 -27.44
CA ASN A 76 -13.41 9.26 -27.73
C ASN A 76 -12.55 9.84 -28.88
N PRO A 77 -13.12 10.10 -30.08
CA PRO A 77 -12.37 10.62 -31.21
C PRO A 77 -11.74 12.00 -30.95
N ASN A 78 -12.27 12.79 -30.00
CA ASN A 78 -11.75 14.10 -29.62
C ASN A 78 -10.71 14.05 -28.50
N ARG A 79 -10.44 12.88 -27.89
CA ARG A 79 -9.50 12.71 -26.77
C ARG A 79 -8.72 11.40 -26.86
N ARG A 80 -8.05 11.17 -27.98
CA ARG A 80 -7.18 10.00 -28.15
C ARG A 80 -6.04 10.02 -27.13
N MET A 81 -5.98 8.97 -26.30
CA MET A 81 -4.87 8.76 -25.38
C MET A 81 -3.78 7.90 -26.04
N GLY A 82 -2.55 8.41 -26.03
CA GLY A 82 -1.39 7.65 -26.46
C GLY A 82 -1.00 6.53 -25.47
N PRO A 83 -0.10 5.64 -25.88
CA PRO A 83 0.44 4.55 -25.05
C PRO A 83 1.16 5.05 -23.78
N ASP A 84 1.57 6.32 -23.74
CA ASP A 84 2.22 6.99 -22.60
C ASP A 84 1.32 7.98 -21.85
N SER A 85 0.01 7.86 -22.05
CA SER A 85 -0.97 8.54 -21.21
C SER A 85 -0.73 8.25 -19.72
N HIS A 86 -1.09 9.21 -18.87
CA HIS A 86 -0.95 9.07 -17.41
C HIS A 86 -1.61 7.77 -16.89
N ALA A 87 -2.82 7.45 -17.36
CA ALA A 87 -3.52 6.21 -17.01
C ALA A 87 -2.74 4.96 -17.45
N ALA A 88 -2.12 4.95 -18.63
CA ALA A 88 -1.30 3.83 -19.08
C ALA A 88 -0.05 3.65 -18.20
N ARG A 89 0.60 4.75 -17.81
CA ARG A 89 1.74 4.71 -16.87
C ARG A 89 1.32 4.20 -15.50
N LEU A 90 0.19 4.66 -14.95
CA LEU A 90 -0.33 4.19 -13.68
C LEU A 90 -0.67 2.69 -13.72
N ALA A 91 -1.35 2.23 -14.79
CA ALA A 91 -1.65 0.81 -14.96
C ALA A 91 -0.38 -0.06 -14.96
N ARG A 92 0.67 0.35 -15.69
CA ARG A 92 1.96 -0.34 -15.73
C ARG A 92 2.66 -0.34 -14.37
N ASN A 93 2.68 0.80 -13.69
CA ASN A 93 3.30 0.91 -12.37
C ASN A 93 2.58 0.02 -11.34
N ASN A 94 1.26 0.06 -11.31
CA ASN A 94 0.46 -0.78 -10.40
C ASN A 94 0.66 -2.27 -10.67
N ALA A 95 0.74 -2.68 -11.95
CA ALA A 95 1.04 -4.06 -12.31
C ALA A 95 2.44 -4.50 -11.85
N ARG A 96 3.46 -3.64 -11.98
CA ARG A 96 4.81 -3.91 -11.46
C ARG A 96 4.81 -4.02 -9.93
N THR A 97 4.16 -3.10 -9.23
CA THR A 97 4.00 -3.14 -7.77
C THR A 97 3.33 -4.44 -7.33
N ALA A 98 2.24 -4.85 -7.97
CA ALA A 98 1.58 -6.11 -7.66
C ALA A 98 2.49 -7.34 -7.87
N ALA A 99 3.36 -7.31 -8.88
CA ALA A 99 4.33 -8.38 -9.11
C ALA A 99 5.38 -8.45 -7.99
N THR A 100 5.96 -7.31 -7.58
CA THR A 100 6.90 -7.25 -6.45
C THR A 100 6.25 -7.74 -5.16
N LEU A 101 5.02 -7.31 -4.87
CA LEU A 101 4.30 -7.73 -3.67
C LEU A 101 3.98 -9.23 -3.65
N ARG A 102 3.70 -9.85 -4.80
CA ARG A 102 3.56 -11.32 -4.89
C ARG A 102 4.86 -12.05 -4.62
N GLN A 103 5.97 -11.53 -5.12
CA GLN A 103 7.30 -12.08 -4.83
C GLN A 103 7.62 -11.95 -3.34
N LEU A 104 7.24 -10.83 -2.71
CA LEU A 104 7.44 -10.59 -1.29
C LEU A 104 6.55 -11.50 -0.43
N ALA A 105 5.29 -11.71 -0.83
CA ALA A 105 4.42 -12.69 -0.18
C ALA A 105 5.03 -14.11 -0.26
N ALA A 106 5.50 -14.53 -1.43
CA ALA A 106 6.17 -15.81 -1.60
C ALA A 106 7.48 -15.91 -0.79
N HIS A 107 8.20 -14.80 -0.65
CA HIS A 107 9.39 -14.71 0.18
C HIS A 107 9.06 -15.02 1.65
N HIS A 108 8.05 -14.36 2.21
CA HIS A 108 7.63 -14.61 3.59
C HIS A 108 6.96 -15.97 3.79
N ALA A 109 6.23 -16.50 2.80
CA ALA A 109 5.69 -17.86 2.86
C ALA A 109 6.82 -18.90 3.06
N ARG A 110 7.95 -18.73 2.34
CA ARG A 110 9.12 -19.61 2.50
C ARG A 110 9.73 -19.48 3.90
N LEU A 111 9.90 -18.25 4.40
CA LEU A 111 10.45 -18.01 5.73
C LEU A 111 9.53 -18.56 6.84
N ALA A 112 8.21 -18.44 6.69
CA ALA A 112 7.22 -19.05 7.58
C ALA A 112 7.33 -20.58 7.61
N GLY A 113 7.65 -21.20 6.48
CA GLY A 113 7.96 -22.63 6.38
C GLY A 113 9.34 -23.03 6.92
N GLY A 114 10.13 -22.09 7.46
CA GLY A 114 11.49 -22.35 7.94
C GLY A 114 12.53 -22.50 6.84
N HIS A 115 12.21 -22.10 5.59
CA HIS A 115 13.12 -22.17 4.46
C HIS A 115 13.83 -20.84 4.23
N ALA A 116 15.14 -20.89 3.99
CA ALA A 116 15.88 -19.72 3.55
C ALA A 116 15.29 -19.14 2.24
N SER A 117 15.22 -17.82 2.18
CA SER A 117 14.70 -17.06 1.05
C SER A 117 15.44 -15.72 0.96
N ARG A 118 15.58 -15.17 -0.25
CA ARG A 118 16.12 -13.83 -0.46
C ARG A 118 14.98 -12.86 -0.81
N PRO A 119 14.98 -11.64 -0.27
CA PRO A 119 13.95 -10.67 -0.60
C PRO A 119 14.05 -10.28 -2.08
N PRO A 120 12.92 -9.97 -2.75
CA PRO A 120 12.92 -9.48 -4.12
C PRO A 120 13.57 -8.09 -4.22
N ILE A 121 14.00 -7.73 -5.43
CA ILE A 121 14.51 -6.39 -5.72
C ILE A 121 13.40 -5.36 -5.50
N ASP A 122 13.75 -4.20 -4.93
CA ASP A 122 12.84 -3.09 -4.60
C ASP A 122 11.73 -3.44 -3.58
N ALA A 123 11.93 -4.51 -2.79
CA ALA A 123 10.97 -4.94 -1.77
C ALA A 123 11.04 -4.14 -0.46
N GLU A 124 12.22 -3.59 -0.14
CA GLU A 124 12.51 -2.90 1.13
C GLU A 124 11.48 -1.83 1.46
N ARG A 125 11.07 -1.01 0.47
CA ARG A 125 10.05 0.03 0.69
C ARG A 125 8.72 -0.52 1.19
N PHE A 126 8.33 -1.73 0.79
CA PHE A 126 7.06 -2.35 1.20
C PHE A 126 7.19 -2.98 2.59
N GLU A 127 8.36 -3.52 2.92
CA GLU A 127 8.70 -3.92 4.30
C GLU A 127 8.79 -2.71 5.24
N ASP A 128 9.17 -1.54 4.70
CA ASP A 128 9.05 -0.24 5.36
C ASP A 128 7.61 0.30 5.40
N GLY A 129 6.63 -0.45 4.91
CA GLY A 129 5.20 -0.13 5.00
C GLY A 129 4.65 0.73 3.85
N ASP A 130 5.35 0.86 2.72
CA ASP A 130 4.76 1.48 1.52
C ASP A 130 3.52 0.70 1.05
N GLY A 131 2.48 1.42 0.65
CA GLY A 131 1.17 0.85 0.29
C GLY A 131 0.33 0.31 1.46
N ALA A 132 0.89 0.17 2.66
CA ALA A 132 0.13 -0.21 3.85
C ALA A 132 -0.79 0.93 4.33
N THR A 133 -1.85 0.58 5.04
CA THR A 133 -2.77 1.57 5.61
C THR A 133 -2.02 2.44 6.62
N GLN A 134 -2.34 3.73 6.69
CA GLN A 134 -1.83 4.58 7.76
C GLN A 134 -2.47 4.17 9.09
N PRO A 135 -1.70 4.09 10.20
CA PRO A 135 -2.24 3.82 11.52
C PRO A 135 -3.33 4.82 11.89
N THR A 136 -4.46 4.33 12.39
CA THR A 136 -5.53 5.17 12.95
C THR A 136 -5.12 5.75 14.30
N PRO A 137 -5.75 6.84 14.77
CA PRO A 137 -5.51 7.37 16.12
C PRO A 137 -5.75 6.31 17.21
N GLY A 138 -6.74 5.43 17.03
CA GLY A 138 -7.01 4.33 17.98
C GLY A 138 -5.89 3.30 18.01
N GLU A 139 -5.33 2.93 16.85
CA GLU A 139 -4.18 2.03 16.75
C GLU A 139 -2.90 2.65 17.31
N LEU A 140 -2.66 3.94 17.05
CA LEU A 140 -1.54 4.68 17.67
C LEU A 140 -1.71 4.75 19.20
N THR A 141 -2.94 4.92 19.70
CA THR A 141 -3.22 4.89 21.14
C THR A 141 -3.02 3.49 21.73
N ALA A 142 -3.43 2.44 21.01
CA ALA A 142 -3.25 1.05 21.45
C ALA A 142 -1.77 0.63 21.46
N LEU A 143 -0.97 1.14 20.51
CA LEU A 143 0.49 0.96 20.48
C LEU A 143 1.20 1.65 21.65
N THR A 144 0.55 2.64 22.30
CA THR A 144 1.13 3.43 23.39
C THR A 144 0.52 3.12 24.76
N ALA A 145 -0.57 2.36 24.80
CA ALA A 145 -1.17 1.84 26.02
C ALA A 145 -0.29 0.73 26.63
N GLY A 146 0.61 1.11 27.54
CA GLY A 146 1.39 0.20 28.38
C GLY A 146 2.87 0.58 28.52
N ARG A 147 3.58 -0.03 29.48
CA ARG A 147 5.05 0.00 29.58
C ARG A 147 5.65 -0.86 28.46
N ARG A 148 5.55 -0.37 27.23
CA ARG A 148 6.07 -1.02 26.03
C ARG A 148 7.62 -0.94 26.00
N PRO A 149 8.32 -2.00 25.58
CA PRO A 149 9.76 -2.01 25.31
C PRO A 149 10.28 -0.80 24.52
N ARG A 150 11.56 -0.44 24.72
CA ARG A 150 12.21 0.71 24.05
C ARG A 150 12.17 0.66 22.52
N TYR A 151 12.14 -0.54 21.93
CA TYR A 151 12.16 -0.70 20.47
C TYR A 151 10.82 -0.26 19.85
N GLU A 152 9.66 -0.62 20.41
CA GLU A 152 8.34 -0.19 19.90
C GLU A 152 8.18 1.34 19.95
N ARG A 153 8.69 2.00 21.00
CA ARG A 153 8.71 3.48 21.06
C ARG A 153 9.57 4.10 19.97
N ARG A 154 10.71 3.48 19.66
CA ARG A 154 11.58 3.89 18.56
C ARG A 154 10.87 3.74 17.21
N THR A 155 10.10 2.68 16.99
CA THR A 155 9.33 2.45 15.77
C THR A 155 8.24 3.51 15.58
N VAL A 156 7.48 3.83 16.63
CA VAL A 156 6.47 4.91 16.62
C VAL A 156 7.12 6.27 16.38
N ARG A 157 8.26 6.57 17.04
CA ARG A 157 9.06 7.78 16.79
C ARG A 157 9.47 7.88 15.32
N GLN A 158 9.99 6.79 14.75
CA GLN A 158 10.46 6.76 13.36
C GLN A 158 9.34 6.93 12.36
N TYR A 159 8.14 6.44 12.67
CA TYR A 159 6.92 6.72 11.90
C TYR A 159 6.61 8.22 11.88
N PHE A 160 6.53 8.88 13.04
CA PHE A 160 6.24 10.30 13.11
C PHE A 160 7.31 11.17 12.43
N LEU A 161 8.60 10.79 12.55
CA LEU A 161 9.68 11.47 11.82
C LEU A 161 9.56 11.29 10.30
N THR A 162 9.13 10.12 9.85
CA THR A 162 8.88 9.86 8.42
C THR A 162 7.69 10.67 7.92
N LEU A 163 6.62 10.73 8.71
CA LEU A 163 5.44 11.53 8.41
C LEU A 163 5.78 13.03 8.30
N ALA A 164 6.60 13.55 9.21
CA ALA A 164 7.10 14.92 9.15
C ALA A 164 7.86 15.20 7.84
N ARG A 165 8.75 14.28 7.42
CA ARG A 165 9.49 14.40 6.14
C ARG A 165 8.56 14.39 4.93
N THR A 166 7.51 13.58 4.94
CA THR A 166 6.50 13.56 3.87
C THR A 166 5.77 14.91 3.77
N TYR A 167 5.38 15.49 4.91
CA TYR A 167 4.76 16.81 4.91
C TYR A 167 5.72 17.91 4.46
N ASP A 168 6.99 17.87 4.87
CA ASP A 168 8.02 18.80 4.38
C ASP A 168 8.19 18.72 2.86
N ALA A 169 8.21 17.51 2.28
CA ALA A 169 8.28 17.32 0.84
C ALA A 169 7.05 17.95 0.14
N GLY A 170 5.85 17.76 0.70
CA GLY A 170 4.63 18.42 0.22
C GLY A 170 4.71 19.95 0.28
N VAL A 171 5.28 20.52 1.35
CA VAL A 171 5.54 21.96 1.45
C VAL A 171 6.43 22.42 0.29
N GLN A 172 7.52 21.70 -0.02
CA GLN A 172 8.40 22.08 -1.12
C GLN A 172 7.70 22.00 -2.48
N THR A 173 6.88 20.97 -2.71
CA THR A 173 6.06 20.88 -3.93
C THR A 173 5.15 22.09 -4.08
N HIS A 174 4.41 22.47 -3.03
CA HIS A 174 3.50 23.61 -3.11
C HIS A 174 4.21 24.96 -3.18
N ARG A 175 5.42 25.09 -2.61
CA ARG A 175 6.27 26.28 -2.80
C ARG A 175 6.72 26.43 -4.24
N ALA A 176 7.15 25.34 -4.89
CA ALA A 176 7.53 25.35 -6.30
C ALA A 176 6.33 25.75 -7.19
N MET A 177 5.15 25.21 -6.91
CA MET A 177 3.90 25.58 -7.60
C MET A 177 3.52 27.04 -7.39
N ALA A 178 3.56 27.52 -6.13
CA ALA A 178 3.27 28.92 -5.81
C ALA A 178 4.22 29.88 -6.54
N SER A 179 5.51 29.56 -6.61
CA SER A 179 6.49 30.32 -7.38
C SER A 179 6.13 30.37 -8.87
N ALA A 180 5.77 29.24 -9.46
CA ALA A 180 5.33 29.16 -10.85
C ALA A 180 4.07 30.01 -11.11
N TYR A 181 3.07 29.97 -10.21
CA TYR A 181 1.87 30.80 -10.33
C TYR A 181 2.15 32.30 -10.24
N ARG A 182 3.08 32.72 -9.36
CA ARG A 182 3.52 34.12 -9.29
C ARG A 182 4.20 34.59 -10.58
N GLY A 183 4.96 33.71 -11.24
CA GLY A 183 5.57 33.98 -12.54
C GLY A 183 4.58 34.04 -13.71
N MET A 184 3.33 33.60 -13.52
CA MET A 184 2.28 33.49 -14.55
C MET A 184 1.10 34.46 -14.32
N ALA A 185 1.38 35.67 -13.81
CA ALA A 185 0.38 36.65 -13.37
C ALA A 185 -0.71 37.03 -14.40
N ASN A 186 -0.55 36.68 -15.69
CA ASN A 186 -1.47 37.01 -16.79
C ASN A 186 -2.21 35.80 -17.42
N HIS A 187 -2.23 34.61 -16.81
CA HIS A 187 -2.91 33.45 -17.41
C HIS A 187 -4.40 33.33 -17.06
N ARG A 188 -5.23 33.15 -18.10
CA ARG A 188 -6.71 32.96 -18.06
C ARG A 188 -7.18 31.68 -17.32
N GLY A 189 -6.29 30.93 -16.69
CA GLY A 189 -6.55 29.61 -16.07
C GLY A 189 -6.91 29.62 -14.58
N GLY A 190 -7.03 30.80 -13.96
CA GLY A 190 -7.32 30.94 -12.53
C GLY A 190 -6.07 30.94 -11.65
N ASN A 191 -6.09 31.75 -10.59
CA ASN A 191 -4.97 31.89 -9.66
C ASN A 191 -5.06 30.88 -8.51
N ASN A 192 -4.32 29.77 -8.61
CA ASN A 192 -4.23 28.75 -7.54
C ASN A 192 -3.20 29.11 -6.45
N LEU A 193 -2.64 30.32 -6.45
CA LEU A 193 -1.69 30.76 -5.42
C LEU A 193 -2.27 30.71 -4.01
N PRO A 194 -3.49 31.22 -3.71
CA PRO A 194 -4.04 31.16 -2.36
C PRO A 194 -4.25 29.71 -1.87
N HIS A 195 -4.57 28.80 -2.79
CA HIS A 195 -4.69 27.36 -2.48
C HIS A 195 -3.33 26.76 -2.11
N CYS A 196 -2.28 27.04 -2.89
CA CYS A 196 -0.93 26.57 -2.57
C CYS A 196 -0.41 27.16 -1.25
N GLU A 197 -0.66 28.45 -0.99
CA GLU A 197 -0.27 29.09 0.27
C GLU A 197 -1.01 28.51 1.49
N ARG A 198 -2.29 28.14 1.33
CA ARG A 198 -3.02 27.43 2.37
C ARG A 198 -2.42 26.05 2.64
N LEU A 199 -2.16 25.26 1.60
CA LEU A 199 -1.55 23.93 1.75
C LEU A 199 -0.15 23.98 2.35
N ILE A 200 0.66 24.99 2.01
CA ILE A 200 1.97 25.20 2.64
C ILE A 200 1.83 25.36 4.15
N ARG A 201 0.85 26.15 4.63
CA ARG A 201 0.60 26.32 6.08
C ARG A 201 0.15 25.02 6.72
N GLU A 202 -0.90 24.40 6.20
CA GLU A 202 -1.47 23.16 6.74
C GLU A 202 -0.43 22.03 6.83
N LEU A 203 0.39 21.85 5.77
CA LEU A 203 1.45 20.84 5.76
C LEU A 203 2.60 21.21 6.70
N SER A 204 2.94 22.49 6.84
CA SER A 204 3.97 22.93 7.81
C SER A 204 3.52 22.67 9.24
N ASP A 205 2.27 22.97 9.57
CA ASP A 205 1.67 22.71 10.88
C ASP A 205 1.62 21.20 11.16
N ALA A 206 1.21 20.39 10.17
CA ALA A 206 1.21 18.94 10.28
C ALA A 206 2.62 18.37 10.47
N ALA A 207 3.63 18.91 9.78
CA ALA A 207 5.03 18.53 9.97
C ALA A 207 5.52 18.86 11.40
N GLN A 208 5.14 20.01 11.96
CA GLN A 208 5.47 20.38 13.34
C GLN A 208 4.77 19.45 14.35
N GLN A 209 3.49 19.17 14.17
CA GLN A 209 2.73 18.25 15.03
C GLN A 209 3.33 16.84 14.97
N ALA A 210 3.72 16.35 13.79
CA ALA A 210 4.39 15.07 13.66
C ALA A 210 5.74 15.05 14.39
N ARG A 211 6.56 16.12 14.31
CA ARG A 211 7.82 16.21 15.08
C ARG A 211 7.56 16.26 16.59
N ALA A 212 6.57 17.00 17.05
CA ALA A 212 6.18 17.05 18.47
C ALA A 212 5.71 15.67 18.97
N ALA A 213 4.93 14.97 18.16
CA ALA A 213 4.53 13.60 18.45
C ALA A 213 5.76 12.68 18.54
N ALA A 214 6.74 12.80 17.63
CA ALA A 214 7.98 12.03 17.69
C ALA A 214 8.76 12.25 19.00
N THR A 215 8.81 13.49 19.51
CA THR A 215 9.50 13.79 20.79
C THR A 215 8.82 13.18 22.01
N ALA A 216 7.51 12.93 21.96
CA ALA A 216 6.79 12.23 23.02
C ALA A 216 7.18 10.74 23.14
N TYR A 217 7.97 10.22 22.19
CA TYR A 217 8.44 8.82 22.13
C TYR A 217 9.97 8.68 22.21
N GLU A 218 10.70 9.71 22.66
CA GLU A 218 12.11 9.59 23.09
C GLU A 218 12.24 8.83 24.42
#